data_AF-A0A1P8LW58-F1
#
_entry.id   AF-A0A1P8LW58-F1
#
_cell.length_a   1.000
_cell.length_b   1.000
_cell.length_c   1.000
_cell.angle_alpha   90.00
_cell.angle_beta   90.00
_cell.angle_gamma   90.00
#
_symmetry.space_group_name_H-M   'P 1'
#
loop_
_entity.id
_entity.type
_entity.pdbx_description
1 polymer ?
#
loop_
_entity_poly.entity_id
_entity_poly.type
_entity_poly.pdbx_seq_one_letter_code
_entity_poly.pdbx_strand_id
1 'polypeptide(L)'
;MSEETENPIDPEELPSTAGEFAVEYPDVWDRYADLGEVCAASGPIDGETKRLVKLALAVAAQSEGAVHSHVRRARDEGVPPETLRHVAVLSIPTIGFPQAMAALSWIDDLVDEGDDTGSGARE
;
A
#
# COMPACT_ATOMS: atom_id res chain seq x y z
N MET A 1 29.23 15.86 -9.95
CA MET A 1 28.04 16.34 -10.66
C MET A 1 26.89 15.64 -9.97
N SER A 2 26.10 16.40 -9.24
CA SER A 2 25.09 15.93 -8.30
C SER A 2 24.05 15.09 -9.04
N GLU A 3 23.86 13.85 -8.61
CA GLU A 3 22.71 13.04 -9.01
C GLU A 3 21.48 13.71 -8.40
N GLU A 4 20.54 14.13 -9.24
CA GLU A 4 19.16 14.42 -8.82
C GLU A 4 18.58 13.11 -8.30
N THR A 5 18.61 12.92 -6.98
CA THR A 5 17.75 11.94 -6.32
C THR A 5 16.31 12.37 -6.58
N GLU A 6 15.56 11.46 -7.17
CA GLU A 6 14.12 11.58 -7.43
C GLU A 6 13.42 12.15 -6.18
N ASN A 7 12.51 13.10 -6.42
CA ASN A 7 11.86 13.95 -5.42
C ASN A 7 11.32 13.11 -4.23
N PRO A 8 11.70 13.39 -2.97
CA PRO A 8 11.12 12.69 -1.83
C PRO A 8 9.61 12.92 -1.84
N ILE A 9 8.84 11.88 -1.55
CA ILE A 9 7.38 11.93 -1.46
C ILE A 9 6.99 13.16 -0.62
N ASP A 10 6.15 14.03 -1.18
CA ASP A 10 5.69 15.24 -0.50
C ASP A 10 5.04 14.83 0.83
N PRO A 11 5.51 15.34 1.98
CA PRO A 11 4.91 15.04 3.28
C PRO A 11 3.40 15.32 3.34
N GLU A 12 2.89 16.23 2.51
CA GLU A 12 1.46 16.56 2.40
C GLU A 12 0.63 15.44 1.74
N GLU A 13 1.25 14.52 0.99
CA GLU A 13 0.59 13.37 0.35
C GLU A 13 0.61 12.11 1.25
N LEU A 14 1.25 12.17 2.41
CA LEU A 14 1.30 11.08 3.38
C LEU A 14 0.10 11.13 4.34
N PRO A 15 -0.33 9.98 4.89
CA PRO A 15 -1.27 9.97 6.02
C PRO A 15 -0.74 10.84 7.16
N SER A 16 -1.63 11.56 7.85
CA SER A 16 -1.28 12.65 8.78
C SER A 16 -0.12 12.34 9.72
N THR A 17 -0.10 11.17 10.37
CA THR A 17 0.98 10.79 11.30
C THR A 17 2.31 10.52 10.62
N ALA A 18 2.31 9.96 9.40
CA ALA A 18 3.56 9.74 8.65
C ALA A 18 4.10 11.05 8.06
N GLY A 19 3.22 11.94 7.59
CA GLY A 19 3.58 13.27 7.12
C GLY A 19 4.16 14.13 8.26
N GLU A 20 3.50 14.15 9.41
CA GLU A 20 4.01 14.82 10.62
C GLU A 20 5.40 14.30 11.02
N PHE A 21 5.60 12.98 11.00
CA PHE A 21 6.90 12.37 11.28
C PHE A 21 7.98 12.80 10.28
N ALA A 22 7.66 12.85 8.99
CA ALA A 22 8.60 13.28 7.96
C ALA A 22 9.02 14.75 8.13
N VAL A 23 8.09 15.61 8.55
CA VAL A 23 8.36 17.03 8.85
C VAL A 23 9.20 17.19 10.13
N GLU A 24 8.90 16.42 11.19
CA GLU A 24 9.61 16.52 12.48
C GLU A 24 11.02 15.87 12.44
N TYR A 25 11.19 14.79 11.68
CA TYR A 25 12.43 14.01 11.60
C TYR A 25 12.87 13.75 10.14
N PRO A 26 13.21 14.78 9.35
CA PRO A 26 13.47 14.65 7.91
C PRO A 26 14.63 13.70 7.59
N ASP A 27 15.76 13.81 8.30
CA ASP A 27 16.91 12.91 8.07
C ASP A 27 16.59 11.43 8.33
N VAL A 28 15.67 11.13 9.26
CA VAL A 28 15.25 9.75 9.54
C VAL A 28 14.33 9.26 8.44
N TRP A 29 13.39 10.11 8.03
CA TRP A 29 12.47 9.83 6.94
C TRP A 29 13.19 9.54 5.64
N ASP A 30 14.13 10.39 5.24
CA ASP A 30 14.89 10.25 3.99
C ASP A 30 15.63 8.91 3.96
N ARG A 31 16.34 8.57 5.05
CA ARG A 31 17.06 7.28 5.14
C ARG A 31 16.13 6.08 5.14
N TYR A 32 14.95 6.21 5.73
CA TYR A 32 13.93 5.17 5.70
C TYR A 32 13.34 4.98 4.29
N ALA A 33 13.03 6.08 3.60
CA ALA A 33 12.53 6.07 2.23
C ALA A 33 13.56 5.46 1.27
N ASP A 34 14.82 5.91 1.35
CA ASP A 34 15.95 5.38 0.58
C ASP A 34 16.11 3.88 0.77
N LEU A 35 16.04 3.40 2.02
CA LEU A 35 16.11 1.97 2.31
C LEU A 35 14.97 1.21 1.61
N GLY A 36 13.75 1.76 1.64
CA GLY A 36 12.58 1.19 0.99
C GLY A 36 12.74 1.08 -0.53
N GLU A 37 13.32 2.09 -1.16
CA GLU A 37 13.60 2.14 -2.61
C GLU A 37 14.69 1.14 -3.00
N VAL A 38 15.84 1.17 -2.30
CA VAL A 38 16.94 0.24 -2.55
C VAL A 38 16.46 -1.20 -2.39
N CYS A 39 15.70 -1.53 -1.35
CA CYS A 39 15.09 -2.85 -1.18
C CYS A 39 14.18 -3.23 -2.35
N ALA A 40 13.40 -2.27 -2.87
CA ALA A 40 12.47 -2.49 -3.97
C ALA A 40 13.15 -2.69 -5.34
N ALA A 41 14.41 -2.27 -5.48
CA ALA A 41 15.22 -2.40 -6.69
C ALA A 41 16.25 -3.56 -6.62
N SER A 42 16.48 -4.12 -5.43
CA SER A 42 17.55 -5.11 -5.18
C SER A 42 17.23 -6.55 -5.59
N GLY A 43 16.30 -6.78 -6.51
CA GLY A 43 15.91 -8.13 -6.89
C GLY A 43 14.99 -8.21 -8.11
N PRO A 44 14.65 -9.43 -8.55
CA PRO A 44 13.91 -9.67 -9.79
C PRO A 44 12.38 -9.52 -9.64
N ILE A 45 11.87 -9.29 -8.43
CA ILE A 45 10.43 -9.12 -8.20
C ILE A 45 10.06 -7.66 -8.48
N ASP A 46 9.25 -7.44 -9.51
CA ASP A 46 8.88 -6.11 -10.00
C ASP A 46 7.37 -5.97 -10.25
N GLY A 47 6.96 -4.80 -10.75
CA GLY A 47 5.60 -4.47 -11.13
C GLY A 47 4.53 -4.86 -10.10
N GLU A 48 3.41 -5.39 -10.60
CA GLU A 48 2.29 -5.87 -9.78
C GLU A 48 2.73 -6.93 -8.76
N THR A 49 3.66 -7.84 -9.12
CA THR A 49 4.10 -8.90 -8.19
C THR A 49 4.77 -8.29 -6.96
N LYS A 50 5.64 -7.28 -7.14
CA LYS A 50 6.25 -6.55 -6.02
C LYS A 50 5.21 -5.88 -5.14
N ARG A 51 4.19 -5.28 -5.74
CA ARG A 51 3.10 -4.62 -5.02
C ARG A 51 2.31 -5.59 -4.16
N LEU A 52 1.93 -6.73 -4.74
CA LEU A 52 1.16 -7.78 -4.03
C LEU A 52 1.97 -8.43 -2.91
N VAL A 53 3.27 -8.67 -3.11
CA VAL A 53 4.16 -9.19 -2.06
C VAL A 53 4.22 -8.22 -0.89
N LYS A 54 4.41 -6.92 -1.14
CA LYS A 54 4.45 -5.92 -0.06
C LYS A 54 3.10 -5.79 0.66
N LEU A 55 1.98 -5.83 -0.07
CA LEU A 55 0.65 -5.86 0.53
C LEU A 55 0.46 -7.11 1.41
N ALA A 56 0.84 -8.30 0.92
CA ALA A 56 0.74 -9.54 1.68
C ALA A 56 1.58 -9.50 2.97
N LEU A 57 2.76 -8.88 2.94
CA LEU A 57 3.58 -8.66 4.14
C LEU A 57 2.91 -7.71 5.13
N ALA A 58 2.29 -6.63 4.66
CA ALA A 58 1.54 -5.72 5.53
C ALA A 58 0.33 -6.41 6.18
N VAL A 59 -0.39 -7.24 5.40
CA VAL A 59 -1.47 -8.10 5.89
C VAL A 59 -0.96 -9.07 6.95
N ALA A 60 0.13 -9.79 6.69
CA ALA A 60 0.70 -10.74 7.63
C ALA A 60 1.23 -10.05 8.91
N ALA A 61 1.72 -8.82 8.80
CA ALA A 61 2.13 -7.99 9.93
C ALA A 61 0.95 -7.36 10.71
N GLN A 62 -0.29 -7.54 10.24
CA GLN A 62 -1.51 -6.98 10.83
C GLN A 62 -1.42 -5.46 11.02
N SER A 63 -0.82 -4.79 10.02
CA SER A 63 -0.60 -3.34 10.04
C SER A 63 -1.58 -2.64 9.11
N GLU A 64 -2.68 -2.14 9.67
CA GLU A 64 -3.72 -1.39 8.94
C GLU A 64 -3.14 -0.24 8.12
N GLY A 65 -2.33 0.63 8.75
CA GLY A 65 -1.69 1.75 8.06
C GLY A 65 -0.81 1.32 6.89
N ALA A 66 -0.07 0.21 7.01
CA ALA A 66 0.73 -0.33 5.92
C ALA A 66 -0.14 -0.96 4.81
N VAL A 67 -1.24 -1.63 5.17
CA VAL A 67 -2.22 -2.17 4.22
C VAL A 67 -2.82 -1.02 3.41
N HIS A 68 -3.32 0.02 4.07
CA HIS A 68 -3.85 1.22 3.41
C HIS A 68 -2.82 1.87 2.46
N SER A 69 -1.58 1.98 2.93
CA SER A 69 -0.46 2.55 2.17
C SER A 69 -0.11 1.73 0.93
N HIS A 70 -0.20 0.40 0.99
CA HIS A 70 0.04 -0.46 -0.17
C HIS A 70 -1.16 -0.54 -1.11
N VAL A 71 -2.40 -0.47 -0.60
CA VAL A 71 -3.61 -0.44 -1.42
C VAL A 71 -3.68 0.83 -2.26
N ARG A 72 -3.48 2.04 -1.69
CA ARG A 72 -3.45 3.29 -2.47
C ARG A 72 -2.47 3.22 -3.64
N ARG A 73 -1.22 2.88 -3.34
CA ARG A 73 -0.18 2.75 -4.38
C ARG A 73 -0.51 1.66 -5.41
N ALA A 74 -1.15 0.57 -5.00
CA ALA A 74 -1.58 -0.46 -5.94
C ALA A 74 -2.67 0.07 -6.89
N ARG A 75 -3.58 0.91 -6.39
CA ARG A 75 -4.58 1.59 -7.23
C ARG A 75 -3.92 2.55 -8.21
N ASP A 76 -2.95 3.34 -7.76
CA ASP A 76 -2.18 4.26 -8.62
C ASP A 76 -1.41 3.51 -9.72
N GLU A 77 -0.96 2.29 -9.42
CA GLU A 77 -0.31 1.37 -10.36
C GLU A 77 -1.31 0.61 -11.27
N GLY A 78 -2.61 0.83 -11.11
CA GLY A 78 -3.66 0.20 -11.93
C GLY A 78 -3.99 -1.25 -11.56
N VAL A 79 -3.59 -1.72 -10.37
CA VAL A 79 -3.91 -3.07 -9.89
C VAL A 79 -5.42 -3.18 -9.61
N PRO A 80 -6.11 -4.19 -10.16
CA PRO A 80 -7.56 -4.32 -9.99
C PRO A 80 -8.00 -4.53 -8.53
N PRO A 81 -9.14 -3.94 -8.10
CA PRO A 81 -9.80 -4.19 -6.81
C PRO A 81 -9.79 -5.64 -6.35
N GLU A 82 -10.22 -6.54 -7.23
CA GLU A 82 -10.39 -7.96 -6.98
C GLU A 82 -9.06 -8.66 -6.71
N THR A 83 -7.97 -8.21 -7.34
CA THR A 83 -6.63 -8.71 -7.09
C THR A 83 -6.18 -8.36 -5.67
N LEU A 84 -6.49 -7.15 -5.19
CA LEU A 84 -6.16 -6.71 -3.83
C LEU A 84 -6.96 -7.50 -2.79
N ARG A 85 -8.28 -7.60 -2.96
CA ARG A 85 -9.15 -8.41 -2.08
C ARG A 85 -8.70 -9.87 -2.02
N HIS A 86 -8.24 -10.41 -3.15
CA HIS A 86 -7.74 -11.78 -3.21
C HIS A 86 -6.51 -12.01 -2.32
N VAL A 87 -5.66 -11.00 -2.07
CA VAL A 87 -4.54 -11.13 -1.11
C VAL A 87 -5.05 -11.46 0.30
N ALA A 88 -6.13 -10.82 0.76
CA ALA A 88 -6.72 -11.15 2.05
C ALA A 88 -7.29 -12.58 2.06
N VAL A 89 -7.98 -12.99 1.01
CA VAL A 89 -8.51 -14.37 0.88
C VAL A 89 -7.38 -15.41 0.91
N LEU A 90 -6.29 -15.18 0.17
CA LEU A 90 -5.12 -16.07 0.13
C LEU A 90 -4.42 -16.18 1.49
N SER A 91 -4.55 -15.16 2.36
CA SER A 91 -3.94 -15.17 3.68
C SER A 91 -4.67 -16.07 4.69
N ILE A 92 -5.93 -16.44 4.45
CA ILE A 92 -6.78 -17.19 5.40
C ILE A 92 -6.10 -18.46 5.94
N PRO A 93 -5.49 -19.35 5.12
CA PRO A 93 -4.86 -20.57 5.64
C PRO A 93 -3.57 -20.31 6.43
N THR A 94 -2.97 -19.13 6.28
CA THR A 94 -1.66 -18.80 6.86
C THR A 94 -1.79 -18.02 8.17
N ILE A 95 -2.65 -17.00 8.19
CA ILE A 95 -2.84 -16.11 9.35
C ILE A 95 -4.18 -16.34 10.06
N GLY A 96 -5.06 -17.17 9.49
CA GLY A 96 -6.37 -17.48 10.06
C GLY A 96 -7.46 -16.49 9.65
N PHE A 97 -8.70 -16.98 9.73
CA PHE A 97 -9.87 -16.26 9.22
C PHE A 97 -10.08 -14.87 9.83
N PRO A 98 -10.00 -14.65 11.17
CA PRO A 98 -10.26 -13.33 11.74
C PRO A 98 -9.28 -12.25 11.26
N GLN A 99 -7.99 -12.61 11.17
CA GLN A 99 -6.93 -11.71 10.72
C GLN A 99 -7.06 -11.37 9.23
N ALA A 100 -7.44 -12.37 8.42
CA ALA A 100 -7.73 -12.17 7.01
C ALA A 100 -8.97 -11.28 6.78
N MET A 101 -10.01 -11.40 7.62
CA MET A 101 -11.20 -10.55 7.51
C MET A 101 -10.92 -9.10 7.90
N ALA A 102 -10.08 -8.85 8.90
CA ALA A 102 -9.63 -7.50 9.23
C ALA A 102 -8.82 -6.89 8.07
N ALA A 103 -7.92 -7.67 7.47
CA ALA A 103 -7.20 -7.23 6.28
C ALA A 103 -8.13 -6.92 5.10
N LEU A 104 -9.16 -7.74 4.88
CA LEU A 104 -10.15 -7.49 3.84
C LEU A 104 -10.89 -6.17 4.08
N SER A 105 -11.32 -5.88 5.32
CA SER A 105 -11.98 -4.60 5.61
C SER A 105 -11.07 -3.40 5.36
N TRP A 106 -9.80 -3.48 5.75
CA TRP A 106 -8.84 -2.39 5.48
C TRP A 106 -8.57 -2.20 3.99
N ILE A 107 -8.60 -3.27 3.21
CA ILE A 107 -8.50 -3.19 1.76
C ILE A 107 -9.75 -2.47 1.23
N ASP A 108 -10.95 -2.94 1.61
CA ASP A 108 -12.22 -2.39 1.13
C ASP A 108 -12.43 -0.90 1.46
N ASP A 109 -11.90 -0.42 2.60
CA ASP A 109 -11.91 1.01 2.97
C ASP A 109 -11.45 1.93 1.83
N LEU A 110 -10.51 1.48 1.01
CA LEU A 110 -9.91 2.26 -0.09
C LEU A 110 -10.32 1.75 -1.46
N VAL A 111 -11.02 0.62 -1.51
CA VAL A 111 -11.43 0.02 -2.78
C VAL A 111 -12.83 0.51 -3.15
N ASP A 112 -13.70 0.74 -2.17
CA ASP A 112 -15.10 1.11 -2.37
C ASP A 112 -15.34 2.63 -2.49
N GLU A 113 -14.36 3.47 -2.13
CA GLU A 113 -14.45 4.94 -2.27
C GLU A 113 -14.53 5.44 -3.73
N GLY A 114 -14.29 4.57 -4.72
CA GLY A 114 -14.25 4.91 -6.15
C GLY A 114 -15.46 4.50 -7.01
N ASP A 115 -16.42 3.73 -6.47
CA ASP A 115 -17.50 3.12 -7.26
C ASP A 115 -18.87 3.83 -7.18
N ASP A 116 -18.99 4.95 -6.46
CA ASP A 116 -20.27 5.69 -6.31
C ASP A 116 -20.58 6.68 -7.46
N THR A 117 -19.98 6.48 -8.63
CA THR A 117 -20.37 7.18 -9.88
C THR A 117 -20.79 6.19 -10.95
N GLY A 118 -21.84 5.41 -10.67
CA GLY A 118 -22.31 4.46 -11.70
C GLY A 118 -23.52 3.57 -11.40
N SER A 119 -24.34 3.83 -10.39
CA SER A 119 -25.63 3.10 -10.26
C SER A 119 -26.75 3.84 -10.99
N GLY A 120 -26.58 3.94 -12.31
CA GLY A 120 -27.66 4.25 -13.25
C GLY A 120 -28.11 2.96 -13.91
N ALA A 121 -29.41 2.67 -13.78
CA ALA A 121 -30.19 1.68 -14.53
C ALA A 121 -29.84 0.19 -14.33
N ARG A 122 -30.67 -0.47 -13.53
CA ARG A 122 -31.21 -1.78 -13.90
C ARG A 122 -32.73 -1.63 -14.01
N GLU A 123 -33.21 -1.59 -15.25
CA GLU A 123 -34.59 -2.00 -15.62
C GLU A 123 -34.69 -3.53 -15.61
#